data_AF-A0A0D9XHI4-F1
#
_entry.id   AF-A0A0D9XHI4-F1
#
_cell.length_a   1.000
_cell.length_b   1.000
_cell.length_c   1.000
_cell.angle_alpha   90.00
_cell.angle_beta   90.00
_cell.angle_gamma   90.00
#
_symmetry.space_group_name_H-M   'P 1'
#
loop_
_entity.id
_entity.type
_entity.pdbx_description
1 polymer ?
#
loop_
_entity_poly.entity_id
_entity_poly.type
_entity_poly.pdbx_seq_one_letter_code
_entity_poly.pdbx_strand_id
1 'polypeptide(L)'
;MSETRSVSATMQRPPPPEGASNRKRKVCNSENDNTDNNIAAESSSAVVVDQKVGDDEWVVNEMAPGTVFAIDTGGRKYKPYYVQYMSEVDGFKKILQASGEDSKSPYVWFCVEESREHQRYRHIRCCYNNMYWVARTVNGVCYIFCDATQPVEDLSSPSCTLFSITDLKDSRSISCFAQANDDGNAFKPQDYNDGYLIKQFEGKTSYNWPIMFEVTKKEPDQPQLPMHVCFKGDNGKYLSGQSGSNYLKFWSNDIGDPTVKHTIYSNPKEGTIRIWSDYLGKFWNGFSSSNWILADTSSGYEYAKEVKFRVVKLGDNKFALKNIGKNMFCKRMSNTGNNNTEDCLSASVESITSDAQLTIEEAVLSRKIYGAEYHLEDAKMYNHKALIMASSHAVNRSSKDNTAKMTIKYGSTRQSSWNATVSLKLGVKITVEIGVPLISSGKVETQLEFSGSYQWGSTVTSSEEHSVDYDITVPPNKAVKLSVLATQATCDVPFSYYQEDVLTDGTTRVSKLNDGIYRGINSYDFTYDVKEEPLTADSLIRYKDFLST
;
A
#
# COMPACT_ATOMS: atom_id res chain seq x y z
N MET A 1 67.93 4.89 -2.04
CA MET A 1 68.14 5.26 -3.45
C MET A 1 66.88 4.85 -4.20
N SER A 2 66.19 5.70 -4.98
CA SER A 2 66.40 7.12 -5.27
C SER A 2 65.07 7.75 -5.74
N GLU A 3 64.86 9.04 -5.46
CA GLU A 3 63.69 9.81 -5.91
C GLU A 3 63.81 10.30 -7.37
N THR A 4 62.69 10.73 -8.00
CA THR A 4 62.67 11.95 -8.85
C THR A 4 61.25 12.49 -9.13
N ARG A 5 61.16 13.72 -9.69
CA ARG A 5 59.95 14.58 -9.82
C ARG A 5 60.09 15.46 -11.10
N SER A 6 59.09 16.15 -11.67
CA SER A 6 57.67 16.36 -11.29
C SER A 6 56.69 15.89 -12.40
N VAL A 7 55.93 16.66 -13.21
CA VAL A 7 55.66 18.11 -13.44
C VAL A 7 54.22 18.26 -13.99
N SER A 8 53.52 19.37 -13.68
CA SER A 8 52.15 19.67 -14.18
C SER A 8 52.14 20.73 -15.30
N ALA A 9 51.09 20.77 -16.12
CA ALA A 9 50.84 21.86 -17.08
C ALA A 9 49.35 22.22 -17.19
N THR A 10 49.06 23.53 -17.31
CA THR A 10 47.70 24.10 -17.34
C THR A 10 47.49 24.89 -18.63
N MET A 11 46.27 24.92 -19.18
CA MET A 11 45.90 25.83 -20.28
C MET A 11 44.62 26.62 -19.99
N GLN A 12 44.66 27.92 -20.27
CA GLN A 12 43.53 28.84 -20.31
C GLN A 12 43.47 29.51 -21.69
N ARG A 13 42.27 29.93 -22.14
CA ARG A 13 42.04 30.90 -23.24
C ARG A 13 40.61 31.50 -23.13
N PRO A 14 40.24 32.57 -23.89
CA PRO A 14 39.95 33.86 -23.26
C PRO A 14 38.49 34.37 -23.46
N PRO A 15 38.07 35.48 -22.79
CA PRO A 15 36.72 36.03 -22.90
C PRO A 15 36.52 36.99 -24.11
N PRO A 16 35.27 37.17 -24.59
CA PRO A 16 34.86 38.22 -25.52
C PRO A 16 34.48 39.55 -24.80
N PRO A 17 34.35 40.68 -25.53
CA PRO A 17 34.31 42.03 -24.93
C PRO A 17 32.90 42.66 -24.77
N GLU A 18 32.82 43.70 -23.94
CA GLU A 18 31.67 44.61 -23.85
C GLU A 18 31.69 45.73 -24.91
N GLY A 19 30.51 46.26 -25.26
CA GLY A 19 30.36 47.44 -26.11
C GLY A 19 28.92 47.99 -26.08
N ALA A 20 28.75 49.24 -25.63
CA ALA A 20 27.44 49.78 -25.24
C ALA A 20 26.70 50.57 -26.34
N SER A 21 25.37 50.64 -26.24
CA SER A 21 24.57 51.70 -26.89
C SER A 21 23.30 52.02 -26.11
N ASN A 22 22.95 53.31 -26.05
CA ASN A 22 21.79 53.85 -25.34
C ASN A 22 20.51 53.83 -26.20
N ARG A 23 19.31 53.86 -25.57
CA ARG A 23 18.41 55.05 -25.65
C ARG A 23 17.11 54.99 -24.83
N LYS A 24 16.96 56.02 -23.99
CA LYS A 24 15.76 56.83 -23.67
C LYS A 24 14.58 56.23 -22.87
N ARG A 25 14.37 56.87 -21.72
CA ARG A 25 13.10 56.98 -20.96
C ARG A 25 11.95 57.55 -21.81
N LYS A 26 10.71 57.31 -21.39
CA LYS A 26 9.69 58.37 -21.27
C LYS A 26 8.91 58.21 -19.96
N VAL A 27 8.44 59.32 -19.41
CA VAL A 27 7.78 59.45 -18.09
C VAL A 27 6.31 59.84 -18.30
N CYS A 28 5.42 59.39 -17.42
CA CYS A 28 4.19 60.08 -17.02
C CYS A 28 3.96 59.83 -15.53
N ASN A 29 3.64 60.88 -14.76
CA ASN A 29 3.22 60.80 -13.37
C ASN A 29 1.68 60.79 -13.28
N SER A 30 1.16 60.28 -12.17
CA SER A 30 -0.06 60.80 -11.54
C SER A 30 -0.02 60.51 -10.05
N GLU A 31 0.01 61.56 -9.22
CA GLU A 31 -0.12 61.48 -7.77
C GLU A 31 -1.60 61.33 -7.35
N ASN A 32 -1.85 60.83 -6.14
CA ASN A 32 -2.86 61.36 -5.22
C ASN A 32 -2.82 60.65 -3.86
N ASP A 33 -2.98 61.43 -2.79
CA ASP A 33 -3.25 60.98 -1.42
C ASP A 33 -4.70 60.43 -1.30
N ASN A 34 -5.14 59.67 -0.29
CA ASN A 34 -5.23 60.15 1.11
C ASN A 34 -5.68 59.06 2.12
N THR A 35 -5.29 59.30 3.38
CA THR A 35 -5.88 58.92 4.69
C THR A 35 -6.96 57.84 4.85
N ASP A 36 -6.70 56.97 5.84
CA ASP A 36 -7.60 56.49 6.92
C ASP A 36 -8.93 55.80 6.61
N ASN A 37 -9.07 54.57 7.13
CA ASN A 37 -10.06 54.27 8.18
C ASN A 37 -9.70 53.01 8.97
N ASN A 38 -10.06 52.98 10.26
CA ASN A 38 -9.67 51.94 11.21
C ASN A 38 -10.94 51.22 11.70
N ILE A 39 -11.18 49.97 11.29
CA ILE A 39 -12.33 49.15 11.75
C ILE A 39 -11.86 47.72 12.08
N ALA A 40 -12.47 47.20 13.15
CA ALA A 40 -12.34 45.88 13.79
C ALA A 40 -11.61 44.74 13.04
N ALA A 41 -10.77 44.03 13.80
CA ALA A 41 -10.28 42.71 13.42
C ALA A 41 -11.36 41.64 13.71
N GLU A 42 -11.93 41.05 12.66
CA GLU A 42 -12.61 39.76 12.72
C GLU A 42 -11.78 38.71 11.96
N SER A 43 -11.73 37.48 12.46
CA SER A 43 -10.88 36.41 11.95
C SER A 43 -11.55 35.66 10.78
N SER A 44 -11.43 36.14 9.55
CA SER A 44 -11.97 35.47 8.35
C SER A 44 -11.11 35.62 7.08
N SER A 45 -10.22 34.66 6.86
CA SER A 45 -9.49 34.44 5.60
C SER A 45 -8.95 33.00 5.61
N ALA A 46 -9.57 31.98 5.01
CA ALA A 46 -10.42 31.92 3.82
C ALA A 46 -9.68 32.19 2.50
N VAL A 47 -8.73 31.31 2.16
CA VAL A 47 -8.28 31.11 0.76
C VAL A 47 -9.18 30.06 0.10
N VAL A 48 -10.27 30.54 -0.49
CA VAL A 48 -10.86 29.88 -1.66
C VAL A 48 -9.96 30.24 -2.84
N VAL A 49 -9.57 29.27 -3.68
CA VAL A 49 -8.80 29.56 -4.90
C VAL A 49 -9.77 29.94 -6.03
N ASP A 50 -10.58 30.97 -5.78
CA ASP A 50 -11.47 31.59 -6.77
C ASP A 50 -10.65 32.53 -7.69
N GLN A 51 -9.66 31.98 -8.37
CA GLN A 51 -9.03 32.66 -9.51
C GLN A 51 -9.97 32.60 -10.72
N LYS A 52 -10.93 33.52 -10.78
CA LYS A 52 -11.71 33.78 -12.00
C LYS A 52 -10.78 34.24 -13.13
N VAL A 53 -10.53 33.35 -14.07
CA VAL A 53 -9.78 33.60 -15.31
C VAL A 53 -10.55 32.96 -16.47
N GLY A 54 -11.50 33.70 -17.03
CA GLY A 54 -12.52 33.19 -17.95
C GLY A 54 -13.83 32.83 -17.23
N ASP A 55 -14.85 32.46 -18.01
CA ASP A 55 -16.20 32.16 -17.53
C ASP A 55 -16.40 30.69 -17.09
N ASP A 56 -15.33 29.90 -17.05
CA ASP A 56 -15.35 28.49 -16.65
C ASP A 56 -15.12 28.33 -15.13
N GLU A 57 -16.16 27.90 -14.40
CA GLU A 57 -16.05 27.57 -12.97
C GLU A 57 -15.30 26.24 -12.76
N TRP A 58 -14.07 26.34 -12.23
CA TRP A 58 -13.25 25.20 -11.82
C TRP A 58 -13.87 24.46 -10.62
N VAL A 59 -14.80 23.54 -10.88
CA VAL A 59 -15.34 22.65 -9.84
C VAL A 59 -14.24 21.71 -9.35
N VAL A 60 -13.66 22.08 -8.20
CA VAL A 60 -12.72 21.26 -7.43
C VAL A 60 -13.42 19.98 -6.98
N ASN A 61 -12.88 18.83 -7.37
CA ASN A 61 -13.22 17.56 -6.75
C ASN A 61 -12.09 17.14 -5.81
N GLU A 62 -12.47 16.62 -4.64
CA GLU A 62 -11.54 15.99 -3.69
C GLU A 62 -11.44 14.49 -4.00
N MET A 63 -10.26 13.89 -3.81
CA MET A 63 -10.15 12.42 -3.89
C MET A 63 -10.93 11.76 -2.75
N ALA A 64 -11.70 10.73 -3.10
CA ALA A 64 -12.47 9.95 -2.13
C ALA A 64 -11.53 9.15 -1.21
N PRO A 65 -11.82 9.05 0.11
CA PRO A 65 -11.15 8.11 0.99
C PRO A 65 -11.16 6.68 0.42
N GLY A 66 -10.08 5.93 0.62
CA GLY A 66 -9.88 4.60 0.03
C GLY A 66 -9.38 4.62 -1.43
N THR A 67 -9.28 5.79 -2.09
CA THR A 67 -8.63 5.89 -3.41
C THR A 67 -7.18 5.46 -3.30
N VAL A 68 -6.79 4.45 -4.08
CA VAL A 68 -5.39 4.06 -4.30
C VAL A 68 -4.92 4.67 -5.61
N PHE A 69 -3.75 5.31 -5.63
CA PHE A 69 -3.25 6.04 -6.79
C PHE A 69 -1.72 5.98 -6.91
N ALA A 70 -1.22 6.20 -8.12
CA ALA A 70 0.19 6.43 -8.41
C ALA A 70 0.34 7.78 -9.13
N ILE A 71 1.45 8.47 -8.88
CA ILE A 71 1.76 9.76 -9.52
C ILE A 71 2.76 9.50 -10.64
N ASP A 72 2.38 9.79 -11.88
CA ASP A 72 3.23 9.85 -13.07
C ASP A 72 3.66 11.31 -13.31
N THR A 73 4.92 11.54 -13.66
CA THR A 73 5.45 12.90 -13.85
C THR A 73 5.06 13.56 -15.18
N GLY A 74 4.37 12.84 -16.08
CA GLY A 74 3.77 13.43 -17.28
C GLY A 74 4.81 13.86 -18.33
N GLY A 75 5.26 12.90 -19.14
CA GLY A 75 6.43 13.01 -20.01
C GLY A 75 6.48 14.20 -20.98
N ARG A 76 6.98 15.35 -20.52
CA ARG A 76 7.38 16.49 -21.38
C ARG A 76 8.90 16.45 -21.61
N LYS A 77 9.30 15.80 -22.71
CA LYS A 77 10.67 15.54 -23.24
C LYS A 77 11.43 14.30 -22.73
N TYR A 78 11.12 13.72 -21.57
CA TYR A 78 11.84 12.54 -21.07
C TYR A 78 10.90 11.38 -20.72
N LYS A 79 11.49 10.20 -20.50
CA LYS A 79 10.81 8.96 -20.10
C LYS A 79 9.97 9.24 -18.84
N PRO A 80 8.66 8.94 -18.82
CA PRO A 80 7.84 9.18 -17.64
C PRO A 80 8.30 8.29 -16.48
N TYR A 81 8.41 8.89 -15.29
CA TYR A 81 8.71 8.18 -14.06
C TYR A 81 7.52 8.30 -13.10
N TYR A 82 7.36 7.32 -12.24
CA TYR A 82 6.48 7.42 -11.09
C TYR A 82 7.21 8.03 -9.91
N VAL A 83 6.49 8.83 -9.12
CA VAL A 83 6.90 9.10 -7.73
C VAL A 83 6.84 7.78 -6.98
N GLN A 84 7.98 7.35 -6.45
CA GLN A 84 8.11 6.12 -5.68
C GLN A 84 8.69 6.38 -4.30
N TYR A 85 8.38 5.46 -3.40
CA TYR A 85 9.00 5.34 -2.10
C TYR A 85 10.46 4.87 -2.21
N MET A 86 11.37 5.60 -1.57
CA MET A 86 12.78 5.25 -1.43
C MET A 86 13.09 4.98 0.05
N SER A 87 13.45 3.73 0.38
CA SER A 87 13.76 3.31 1.76
C SER A 87 15.00 4.04 2.30
N GLU A 88 16.11 4.04 1.54
CA GLU A 88 17.29 4.89 1.78
C GLU A 88 17.93 5.29 0.44
N VAL A 89 18.24 6.58 0.27
CA VAL A 89 18.91 7.15 -0.93
C VAL A 89 19.55 8.49 -0.56
N ASP A 90 20.78 8.76 -1.02
CA ASP A 90 21.56 9.99 -0.76
C ASP A 90 21.66 10.44 0.72
N GLY A 91 21.51 9.50 1.67
CA GLY A 91 21.46 9.77 3.11
C GLY A 91 20.08 10.19 3.64
N PHE A 92 19.08 10.37 2.76
CA PHE A 92 17.68 10.43 3.13
C PHE A 92 17.13 9.03 3.38
N LYS A 93 16.28 8.88 4.40
CA LYS A 93 15.49 7.67 4.64
C LYS A 93 14.02 7.94 4.38
N LYS A 94 13.29 6.97 3.83
CA LYS A 94 11.82 6.98 3.64
C LYS A 94 11.28 8.17 2.83
N ILE A 95 12.03 8.62 1.82
CA ILE A 95 11.72 9.82 1.02
C ILE A 95 10.95 9.48 -0.28
N LEU A 96 10.32 10.48 -0.91
CA LEU A 96 9.67 10.34 -2.22
C LEU A 96 10.49 10.93 -3.37
N GLN A 97 10.69 10.14 -4.43
CA GLN A 97 11.48 10.50 -5.61
C GLN A 97 10.78 10.05 -6.90
N ALA A 98 10.79 10.89 -7.93
CA ALA A 98 10.30 10.56 -9.28
C ALA A 98 11.30 9.71 -10.08
N SER A 99 11.55 8.49 -9.62
CA SER A 99 12.54 7.55 -10.19
C SER A 99 11.96 6.15 -10.50
N GLY A 100 10.67 5.91 -10.26
CA GLY A 100 10.06 4.60 -10.50
C GLY A 100 9.76 4.34 -11.97
N GLU A 101 10.22 3.21 -12.52
CA GLU A 101 9.96 2.87 -13.93
C GLU A 101 8.73 1.98 -14.17
N ASP A 102 8.32 1.17 -13.18
CA ASP A 102 7.23 0.20 -13.32
C ASP A 102 6.02 0.52 -12.43
N SER A 103 4.88 0.77 -13.08
CA SER A 103 3.55 0.90 -12.46
C SER A 103 3.10 -0.30 -11.60
N LYS A 104 3.73 -1.48 -11.75
CA LYS A 104 3.46 -2.66 -10.92
C LYS A 104 4.27 -2.70 -9.63
N SER A 105 5.28 -1.84 -9.48
CA SER A 105 6.09 -1.71 -8.27
C SER A 105 5.18 -1.38 -7.05
N PRO A 106 5.36 -2.03 -5.88
CA PRO A 106 4.60 -1.65 -4.69
C PRO A 106 4.98 -0.25 -4.20
N TYR A 107 6.17 0.26 -4.55
CA TYR A 107 6.70 1.54 -4.10
C TYR A 107 6.00 2.77 -4.71
N VAL A 108 5.28 2.63 -5.83
CA VAL A 108 4.65 3.77 -6.54
C VAL A 108 3.21 4.06 -6.12
N TRP A 109 2.63 3.23 -5.26
CA TRP A 109 1.22 3.32 -4.89
C TRP A 109 1.01 3.96 -3.52
N PHE A 110 0.03 4.86 -3.46
CA PHE A 110 -0.37 5.63 -2.28
C PHE A 110 -1.88 5.46 -2.05
N CYS A 111 -2.30 5.55 -0.79
CA CYS A 111 -3.70 5.44 -0.39
C CYS A 111 -4.16 6.73 0.28
N VAL A 112 -5.32 7.23 -0.14
CA VAL A 112 -6.04 8.36 0.49
C VAL A 112 -6.82 7.84 1.70
N GLU A 113 -6.70 8.50 2.85
CA GLU A 113 -7.51 8.26 4.04
C GLU A 113 -8.20 9.54 4.53
N GLU A 114 -9.33 9.36 5.22
CA GLU A 114 -10.19 10.45 5.69
C GLU A 114 -9.61 11.12 6.95
N SER A 115 -9.69 12.45 7.00
CA SER A 115 -9.41 13.25 8.20
C SER A 115 -10.61 13.20 9.14
N ARG A 116 -10.36 13.02 10.45
CA ARG A 116 -11.42 12.95 11.47
C ARG A 116 -11.92 14.33 11.87
N GLU A 117 -11.07 15.34 11.80
CA GLU A 117 -11.32 16.69 12.31
C GLU A 117 -11.51 17.72 11.18
N HIS A 118 -10.99 17.46 9.97
CA HIS A 118 -11.00 18.40 8.85
C HIS A 118 -11.49 17.76 7.53
N GLN A 119 -12.80 17.72 7.33
CA GLN A 119 -13.49 17.08 6.18
C GLN A 119 -12.94 17.45 4.77
N ARG A 120 -12.32 18.63 4.59
CA ARG A 120 -11.70 19.10 3.33
C ARG A 120 -10.34 18.45 3.03
N TYR A 121 -9.64 17.98 4.06
CA TYR A 121 -8.28 17.45 3.93
C TYR A 121 -8.27 15.93 3.95
N ARG A 122 -7.13 15.36 3.51
CA ARG A 122 -6.90 13.92 3.47
C ARG A 122 -5.55 13.58 4.07
N HIS A 123 -5.45 12.42 4.68
CA HIS A 123 -4.17 11.76 4.87
C HIS A 123 -3.78 11.03 3.59
N ILE A 124 -2.49 10.97 3.30
CA ILE A 124 -1.92 10.14 2.24
C ILE A 124 -0.91 9.21 2.91
N ARG A 125 -0.93 7.91 2.59
CA ARG A 125 0.09 6.95 3.05
C ARG A 125 0.64 6.12 1.90
N CYS A 126 1.89 5.67 2.04
CA CYS A 126 2.46 4.70 1.10
C CYS A 126 1.82 3.32 1.30
N CYS A 127 1.48 2.65 0.19
CA CYS A 127 0.94 1.29 0.23
C CYS A 127 1.99 0.24 0.62
N TYR A 128 3.29 0.55 0.49
CA TYR A 128 4.39 -0.34 0.82
C TYR A 128 4.67 -0.40 2.33
N ASN A 129 5.10 0.72 2.93
CA ASN A 129 5.51 0.77 4.34
C ASN A 129 4.37 1.15 5.33
N ASN A 130 3.16 1.38 4.80
CA ASN A 130 1.97 1.79 5.53
C ASN A 130 2.08 3.11 6.33
N MET A 131 3.15 3.90 6.17
CA MET A 131 3.37 5.18 6.85
C MET A 131 2.84 6.38 6.05
N TYR A 132 2.43 7.42 6.78
CA TYR A 132 1.83 8.63 6.26
C TYR A 132 2.85 9.59 5.67
N TRP A 133 2.40 10.36 4.68
CA TRP A 133 3.12 11.50 4.13
C TRP A 133 3.23 12.60 5.18
N VAL A 134 4.42 13.17 5.31
CA VAL A 134 4.70 14.36 6.11
C VAL A 134 5.80 15.16 5.42
N ALA A 135 5.66 16.49 5.38
CA ALA A 135 6.71 17.34 4.84
C ALA A 135 7.77 17.62 5.91
N ARG A 136 9.05 17.64 5.55
CA ARG A 136 10.16 18.00 6.45
C ARG A 136 11.17 18.88 5.74
N THR A 137 11.61 19.93 6.42
CA THR A 137 12.66 20.83 5.94
C THR A 137 14.04 20.29 6.30
N VAL A 138 14.86 20.01 5.29
CA VAL A 138 16.26 19.61 5.42
C VAL A 138 17.11 20.60 4.62
N ASN A 139 18.12 21.20 5.26
CA ASN A 139 19.01 22.20 4.65
C ASN A 139 18.30 23.38 3.95
N GLY A 140 17.09 23.75 4.42
CA GLY A 140 16.26 24.82 3.86
C GLY A 140 15.32 24.41 2.72
N VAL A 141 15.41 23.17 2.22
CA VAL A 141 14.48 22.61 1.23
C VAL A 141 13.47 21.73 1.96
N CYS A 142 12.19 21.85 1.63
CA CYS A 142 11.13 21.03 2.23
C CYS A 142 10.76 19.87 1.29
N TYR A 143 10.89 18.64 1.78
CA TYR A 143 10.68 17.38 1.04
C TYR A 143 9.51 16.58 1.65
N ILE A 144 8.87 15.71 0.87
CA ILE A 144 7.91 14.73 1.41
C ILE A 144 8.60 13.42 1.82
N PHE A 145 8.34 13.01 3.07
CA PHE A 145 8.72 11.74 3.66
C PHE A 145 7.50 10.87 3.92
N CYS A 146 7.67 9.55 3.88
CA CYS A 146 6.70 8.53 4.28
C CYS A 146 7.16 7.84 5.57
N ASP A 147 7.36 8.61 6.64
CA ASP A 147 7.91 8.13 7.92
C ASP A 147 6.98 8.32 9.13
N ALA A 148 5.83 9.01 8.95
CA ALA A 148 4.88 9.23 10.03
C ALA A 148 4.07 7.94 10.32
N THR A 149 4.19 7.40 11.53
CA THR A 149 3.53 6.14 11.92
C THR A 149 2.05 6.31 12.29
N GLN A 150 1.60 7.54 12.56
CA GLN A 150 0.23 7.90 12.94
C GLN A 150 -0.21 9.16 12.20
N PRO A 151 -1.52 9.35 11.96
CA PRO A 151 -2.04 10.61 11.45
C PRO A 151 -1.86 11.72 12.49
N VAL A 152 -1.48 12.90 12.02
CA VAL A 152 -1.43 14.15 12.77
C VAL A 152 -2.31 15.15 12.03
N GLU A 153 -3.37 15.61 12.70
CA GLU A 153 -4.38 16.52 12.15
C GLU A 153 -4.23 17.98 12.63
N ASP A 154 -3.43 18.22 13.67
CA ASP A 154 -3.07 19.56 14.15
C ASP A 154 -2.41 20.40 13.04
N LEU A 155 -3.16 21.38 12.53
CA LEU A 155 -2.73 22.32 11.46
C LEU A 155 -1.64 23.30 11.91
N SER A 156 -1.31 23.40 13.20
CA SER A 156 -0.15 24.16 13.69
C SER A 156 1.13 23.32 13.74
N SER A 157 1.02 21.99 13.64
CA SER A 157 2.15 21.08 13.78
C SER A 157 3.03 21.06 12.53
N PRO A 158 4.37 21.15 12.65
CA PRO A 158 5.29 20.87 11.54
C PRO A 158 5.29 19.39 11.14
N SER A 159 4.68 18.50 11.94
CA SER A 159 4.47 17.08 11.61
C SER A 159 3.06 16.78 11.09
N CYS A 160 2.27 17.80 10.73
CA CYS A 160 0.93 17.63 10.16
C CYS A 160 0.96 16.75 8.90
N THR A 161 0.08 15.76 8.85
CA THR A 161 0.00 14.74 7.78
C THR A 161 -1.19 14.96 6.83
N LEU A 162 -1.85 16.11 6.95
CA LEU A 162 -3.00 16.49 6.15
C LEU A 162 -2.59 17.21 4.88
N PHE A 163 -3.23 16.83 3.77
CA PHE A 163 -3.05 17.42 2.45
C PHE A 163 -4.39 17.84 1.86
N SER A 164 -4.38 18.97 1.14
CA SER A 164 -5.40 19.29 0.14
C SER A 164 -5.05 18.54 -1.15
N ILE A 165 -6.05 17.87 -1.74
CA ILE A 165 -5.92 17.19 -3.04
C ILE A 165 -6.96 17.77 -3.99
N THR A 166 -6.50 18.50 -5.00
CA THR A 166 -7.36 19.25 -5.94
C THR A 166 -7.32 18.57 -7.31
N ASP A 167 -8.39 17.88 -7.70
CA ASP A 167 -8.56 17.36 -9.07
C ASP A 167 -9.12 18.44 -10.02
N LEU A 168 -8.58 18.54 -11.24
CA LEU A 168 -9.13 19.40 -12.29
C LEU A 168 -10.14 18.66 -13.17
N LYS A 169 -11.35 19.22 -13.26
CA LYS A 169 -12.58 18.55 -13.78
C LYS A 169 -12.45 17.95 -15.18
N ASP A 170 -11.83 18.67 -16.11
CA ASP A 170 -11.72 18.27 -17.53
C ASP A 170 -10.56 17.28 -17.78
N SER A 171 -9.73 17.04 -16.77
CA SER A 171 -8.57 16.16 -16.83
C SER A 171 -8.59 15.21 -15.64
N ARG A 172 -9.37 14.13 -15.76
CA ARG A 172 -9.60 13.10 -14.71
C ARG A 172 -8.32 12.51 -14.08
N SER A 173 -7.21 12.61 -14.80
CA SER A 173 -5.89 12.16 -14.39
C SER A 173 -5.00 13.28 -13.87
N ILE A 174 -5.52 14.45 -13.47
CA ILE A 174 -4.67 15.58 -13.05
C ILE A 174 -5.06 16.16 -11.69
N SER A 175 -4.08 16.18 -10.77
CA SER A 175 -4.26 16.62 -9.39
C SER A 175 -3.10 17.49 -8.90
N CYS A 176 -3.37 18.36 -7.93
CA CYS A 176 -2.38 19.13 -7.16
C CYS A 176 -2.40 18.70 -5.69
N PHE A 177 -1.22 18.68 -5.05
CA PHE A 177 -1.02 18.30 -3.65
C PHE A 177 -0.34 19.45 -2.88
N ALA A 178 -0.97 19.92 -1.80
CA ALA A 178 -0.45 20.94 -0.89
C ALA A 178 -0.71 20.52 0.57
N GLN A 179 0.19 20.86 1.50
CA GLN A 179 0.04 20.50 2.92
C GLN A 179 -0.94 21.46 3.61
N ALA A 180 -1.76 20.96 4.53
CA ALA A 180 -2.88 21.73 5.11
C ALA A 180 -2.47 22.83 6.12
N ASN A 181 -1.21 22.82 6.57
CA ASN A 181 -0.62 23.76 7.53
C ASN A 181 0.16 24.92 6.87
N ASP A 182 0.07 25.08 5.54
CA ASP A 182 0.91 26.00 4.76
C ASP A 182 0.12 26.62 3.60
N ASP A 183 0.28 27.92 3.34
CA ASP A 183 -0.59 28.73 2.47
C ASP A 183 -0.49 28.36 0.97
N GLY A 184 -1.16 27.27 0.57
CA GLY A 184 -1.41 26.90 -0.83
C GLY A 184 -0.20 26.42 -1.64
N ASN A 185 0.98 26.31 -1.03
CA ASN A 185 2.21 25.91 -1.71
C ASN A 185 2.17 24.42 -2.13
N ALA A 186 2.28 24.17 -3.44
CA ALA A 186 2.25 22.84 -4.02
C ALA A 186 3.63 22.13 -3.99
N PHE A 187 3.61 20.80 -3.96
CA PHE A 187 4.81 19.97 -4.12
C PHE A 187 5.08 19.62 -5.58
N LYS A 188 6.36 19.39 -5.94
CA LYS A 188 6.80 18.89 -7.26
C LYS A 188 8.07 18.06 -7.19
N PRO A 189 8.29 17.08 -8.08
CA PRO A 189 9.63 16.65 -8.45
C PRO A 189 10.38 17.85 -9.07
N GLN A 190 11.65 18.01 -8.73
CA GLN A 190 12.50 19.03 -9.36
C GLN A 190 13.68 18.37 -10.06
N ASP A 191 13.82 18.63 -11.36
CA ASP A 191 14.88 18.07 -12.22
C ASP A 191 16.32 18.37 -11.73
N TYR A 192 16.49 19.44 -10.95
CA TYR A 192 17.77 19.86 -10.37
C TYR A 192 18.05 19.26 -8.98
N ASN A 193 17.07 18.59 -8.37
CA ASN A 193 17.20 17.87 -7.10
C ASN A 193 16.80 16.39 -7.33
N ASP A 194 17.39 15.76 -8.34
CA ASP A 194 17.30 14.31 -8.62
C ASP A 194 15.88 13.71 -8.59
N GLY A 195 14.87 14.50 -8.97
CA GLY A 195 13.47 14.11 -8.98
C GLY A 195 12.77 14.04 -7.60
N TYR A 196 13.39 14.47 -6.51
CA TYR A 196 12.79 14.47 -5.17
C TYR A 196 11.53 15.34 -5.10
N LEU A 197 10.50 14.85 -4.40
CA LEU A 197 9.21 15.55 -4.22
C LEU A 197 9.36 16.67 -3.18
N ILE A 198 9.56 17.90 -3.65
CA ILE A 198 9.83 19.09 -2.84
C ILE A 198 8.72 20.14 -2.91
N LYS A 199 8.60 20.97 -1.87
CA LYS A 199 7.73 22.16 -1.85
C LYS A 199 8.27 23.24 -2.79
N GLN A 200 7.45 23.76 -3.72
CA GLN A 200 7.76 25.04 -4.35
C GLN A 200 7.27 26.19 -3.48
N PHE A 201 8.16 27.12 -3.15
CA PHE A 201 7.79 28.42 -2.59
C PHE A 201 7.45 29.38 -3.74
N GLU A 202 6.33 30.11 -3.63
CA GLU A 202 5.96 31.12 -4.63
C GLU A 202 6.84 32.37 -4.61
N GLY A 203 7.55 32.62 -5.71
CA GLY A 203 7.89 33.98 -6.13
C GLY A 203 6.73 34.54 -6.96
N LYS A 204 5.85 35.36 -6.34
CA LYS A 204 4.62 35.89 -6.96
C LYS A 204 4.88 36.56 -8.31
N THR A 205 4.62 35.83 -9.39
CA THR A 205 4.68 36.30 -10.78
C THR A 205 3.53 35.67 -11.56
N SER A 206 2.87 36.45 -12.42
CA SER A 206 1.53 36.19 -12.96
C SER A 206 1.44 35.07 -14.03
N TYR A 207 2.37 34.10 -14.00
CA TYR A 207 2.48 33.01 -14.98
C TYR A 207 2.85 31.66 -14.34
N ASN A 208 3.02 31.61 -13.01
CA ASN A 208 3.39 30.40 -12.29
C ASN A 208 2.14 29.51 -12.09
N TRP A 209 1.83 28.64 -13.07
CA TRP A 209 0.74 27.66 -12.94
C TRP A 209 1.05 26.68 -11.79
N PRO A 210 0.03 26.20 -11.04
CA PRO A 210 0.23 25.15 -10.05
C PRO A 210 0.85 23.90 -10.69
N ILE A 211 1.69 23.16 -9.96
CA ILE A 211 2.25 21.92 -10.51
C ILE A 211 1.17 20.85 -10.53
N MET A 212 0.80 20.50 -11.75
CA MET A 212 -0.25 19.57 -12.06
C MET A 212 0.34 18.21 -12.42
N PHE A 213 0.10 17.20 -11.57
CA PHE A 213 0.60 15.84 -11.72
C PHE A 213 -0.30 14.98 -12.59
N GLU A 214 0.24 14.02 -13.35
CA GLU A 214 -0.60 12.97 -13.92
C GLU A 214 -0.86 11.86 -12.88
N VAL A 215 -2.03 11.87 -12.25
CA VAL A 215 -2.43 10.85 -11.28
C VAL A 215 -3.12 9.68 -11.97
N THR A 216 -2.48 8.51 -11.93
CA THR A 216 -3.11 7.24 -12.24
C THR A 216 -3.86 6.74 -11.00
N LYS A 217 -5.18 6.96 -10.95
CA LYS A 217 -6.05 6.32 -9.94
C LYS A 217 -6.22 4.84 -10.30
N LYS A 218 -5.95 3.95 -9.34
CA LYS A 218 -6.25 2.52 -9.47
C LYS A 218 -7.77 2.37 -9.44
N GLU A 219 -8.35 1.88 -10.53
CA GLU A 219 -9.79 1.54 -10.56
C GLU A 219 -10.08 0.60 -9.36
N PRO A 220 -11.01 0.97 -8.46
CA PRO A 220 -11.37 0.10 -7.35
C PRO A 220 -11.90 -1.24 -7.87
N ASP A 221 -11.77 -2.28 -7.05
CA ASP A 221 -12.27 -3.64 -7.30
C ASP A 221 -11.68 -4.40 -8.50
N GLN A 222 -10.69 -3.89 -9.25
CA GLN A 222 -9.92 -4.75 -10.17
C GLN A 222 -8.88 -5.59 -9.38
N PRO A 223 -9.04 -6.93 -9.28
CA PRO A 223 -7.98 -7.78 -8.75
C PRO A 223 -6.79 -7.82 -9.71
N GLN A 224 -5.57 -7.68 -9.20
CA GLN A 224 -4.38 -8.13 -9.95
C GLN A 224 -4.35 -9.66 -9.92
N LEU A 225 -4.87 -10.29 -10.97
CA LEU A 225 -4.87 -11.73 -11.12
C LEU A 225 -3.42 -12.28 -11.21
N PRO A 226 -3.19 -13.52 -10.74
CA PRO A 226 -1.97 -14.28 -11.02
C PRO A 226 -1.63 -14.33 -12.52
N MET A 227 -0.34 -14.47 -12.84
CA MET A 227 0.13 -14.43 -14.23
C MET A 227 -0.32 -15.63 -15.06
N HIS A 228 -0.46 -16.82 -14.47
CA HIS A 228 -0.92 -18.03 -15.17
C HIS A 228 -2.16 -18.61 -14.47
N VAL A 229 -3.28 -18.69 -15.20
CA VAL A 229 -4.58 -19.08 -14.65
C VAL A 229 -5.35 -20.02 -15.58
N CYS A 230 -6.30 -20.73 -14.98
CA CYS A 230 -7.32 -21.51 -15.66
C CYS A 230 -8.70 -20.92 -15.30
N PHE A 231 -9.57 -20.74 -16.30
CA PHE A 231 -10.93 -20.25 -16.10
C PHE A 231 -11.91 -21.43 -16.11
N LYS A 232 -12.88 -21.43 -15.19
CA LYS A 232 -13.84 -22.53 -15.01
C LYS A 232 -15.27 -22.01 -15.02
N GLY A 233 -16.12 -22.61 -15.85
CA GLY A 233 -17.49 -22.18 -16.10
C GLY A 233 -18.51 -22.72 -15.08
N ASP A 234 -19.75 -22.27 -15.20
CA ASP A 234 -20.90 -22.75 -14.44
C ASP A 234 -21.21 -24.24 -14.69
N ASN A 235 -20.83 -24.78 -15.86
CA ASN A 235 -20.87 -26.20 -16.17
C ASN A 235 -19.78 -27.03 -15.46
N GLY A 236 -18.97 -26.42 -14.58
CA GLY A 236 -17.89 -27.05 -13.82
C GLY A 236 -16.60 -27.32 -14.60
N LYS A 237 -16.56 -27.01 -15.90
CA LYS A 237 -15.46 -27.32 -16.81
C LYS A 237 -14.51 -26.15 -17.02
N TYR A 238 -13.25 -26.45 -17.28
CA TYR A 238 -12.22 -25.49 -17.64
C TYR A 238 -12.30 -25.06 -19.11
N LEU A 239 -11.94 -23.79 -19.35
CA LEU A 239 -11.98 -23.14 -20.64
C LEU A 239 -10.77 -23.52 -21.51
N SER A 240 -11.00 -24.39 -22.47
CA SER A 240 -10.03 -25.02 -23.36
C SER A 240 -9.96 -24.33 -24.73
N GLY A 241 -8.75 -23.98 -25.18
CA GLY A 241 -8.52 -23.45 -26.54
C GLY A 241 -8.66 -24.52 -27.62
N GLN A 242 -9.58 -24.33 -28.56
CA GLN A 242 -9.90 -25.31 -29.61
C GLN A 242 -9.04 -25.11 -30.85
N SER A 243 -8.16 -26.08 -31.12
CA SER A 243 -7.30 -26.09 -32.31
C SER A 243 -8.12 -26.13 -33.61
N GLY A 244 -7.66 -25.42 -34.64
CA GLY A 244 -8.33 -25.34 -35.96
C GLY A 244 -9.55 -24.43 -36.04
N SER A 245 -10.14 -24.00 -34.91
CA SER A 245 -11.28 -23.08 -34.88
C SER A 245 -11.03 -21.80 -34.07
N ASN A 246 -10.02 -21.78 -33.19
CA ASN A 246 -9.65 -20.67 -32.31
C ASN A 246 -10.74 -20.26 -31.28
N TYR A 247 -11.78 -21.07 -31.12
CA TYR A 247 -12.79 -20.90 -30.08
C TYR A 247 -12.22 -21.27 -28.70
N LEU A 248 -12.79 -20.67 -27.66
CA LEU A 248 -12.54 -21.02 -26.26
C LEU A 248 -13.78 -21.75 -25.74
N LYS A 249 -13.68 -23.04 -25.41
CA LYS A 249 -14.82 -23.90 -25.01
C LYS A 249 -14.66 -24.42 -23.59
N PHE A 250 -15.69 -24.28 -22.75
CA PHE A 250 -15.73 -24.83 -21.39
C PHE A 250 -15.89 -26.36 -21.46
N TRP A 251 -14.79 -27.07 -21.70
CA TRP A 251 -14.80 -28.45 -22.17
C TRP A 251 -14.13 -29.45 -21.22
N SER A 252 -12.96 -29.11 -20.69
CA SER A 252 -12.10 -30.04 -19.95
C SER A 252 -12.46 -30.12 -18.48
N ASN A 253 -12.22 -31.28 -17.85
CA ASN A 253 -12.41 -31.47 -16.41
C ASN A 253 -11.10 -31.39 -15.63
N ASP A 254 -9.96 -31.29 -16.32
CA ASP A 254 -8.61 -31.32 -15.73
C ASP A 254 -7.92 -29.96 -15.88
N ILE A 255 -7.24 -29.52 -14.83
CA ILE A 255 -6.40 -28.31 -14.82
C ILE A 255 -4.98 -28.57 -15.38
N GLY A 256 -4.58 -29.86 -15.45
CA GLY A 256 -3.38 -30.35 -16.13
C GLY A 256 -3.49 -30.38 -17.67
N ASP A 257 -4.69 -30.17 -18.21
CA ASP A 257 -4.91 -30.10 -19.65
C ASP A 257 -4.17 -28.89 -20.27
N PRO A 258 -3.20 -29.10 -21.19
CA PRO A 258 -2.42 -27.99 -21.74
C PRO A 258 -3.28 -26.95 -22.47
N THR A 259 -4.48 -27.30 -22.90
CA THR A 259 -5.41 -26.39 -23.60
C THR A 259 -6.08 -25.37 -22.68
N VAL A 260 -6.04 -25.54 -21.35
CA VAL A 260 -6.79 -24.70 -20.39
C VAL A 260 -5.95 -23.63 -19.69
N LYS A 261 -4.62 -23.63 -19.89
CA LYS A 261 -3.72 -22.62 -19.34
C LYS A 261 -3.79 -21.33 -20.16
N HIS A 262 -3.97 -20.19 -19.47
CA HIS A 262 -3.95 -18.85 -20.06
C HIS A 262 -3.05 -17.92 -19.25
N THR A 263 -2.37 -17.01 -19.94
CA THR A 263 -1.43 -16.05 -19.35
C THR A 263 -2.02 -14.64 -19.35
N ILE A 264 -1.94 -13.96 -18.19
CA ILE A 264 -2.56 -12.65 -17.93
C ILE A 264 -1.54 -11.52 -18.09
N TYR A 265 -1.89 -10.56 -18.94
CA TYR A 265 -1.13 -9.33 -19.17
C TYR A 265 -1.93 -8.14 -18.63
N SER A 266 -1.78 -7.87 -17.33
CA SER A 266 -2.45 -6.78 -16.62
C SER A 266 -1.94 -5.40 -17.02
N ASN A 267 -2.86 -4.45 -17.20
CA ASN A 267 -2.59 -3.03 -17.36
C ASN A 267 -3.26 -2.24 -16.20
N PRO A 268 -2.54 -2.01 -15.08
CA PRO A 268 -3.10 -1.33 -13.91
C PRO A 268 -3.61 0.10 -14.18
N LYS A 269 -3.07 0.81 -15.19
CA LYS A 269 -3.50 2.17 -15.53
C LYS A 269 -4.94 2.25 -16.03
N GLU A 270 -5.35 1.29 -16.86
CA GLU A 270 -6.68 1.29 -17.50
C GLU A 270 -7.73 0.51 -16.70
N GLY A 271 -7.32 -0.17 -15.62
CA GLY A 271 -8.14 -1.19 -14.98
C GLY A 271 -8.44 -2.39 -15.89
N THR A 272 -7.51 -2.78 -16.78
CA THR A 272 -7.74 -3.84 -17.79
C THR A 272 -6.74 -4.98 -17.71
N ILE A 273 -7.08 -6.10 -18.35
CA ILE A 273 -6.17 -7.21 -18.69
C ILE A 273 -6.28 -7.53 -20.17
N ARG A 274 -5.20 -8.07 -20.74
CA ARG A 274 -5.23 -8.90 -21.95
C ARG A 274 -4.98 -10.35 -21.56
N ILE A 275 -5.61 -11.30 -22.24
CA ILE A 275 -5.53 -12.73 -21.91
C ILE A 275 -4.94 -13.47 -23.11
N TRP A 276 -3.89 -14.25 -22.88
CA TRP A 276 -3.22 -15.08 -23.89
C TRP A 276 -3.58 -16.54 -23.66
N SER A 277 -3.99 -17.27 -24.71
CA SER A 277 -4.10 -18.73 -24.63
C SER A 277 -2.73 -19.34 -24.92
N ASP A 278 -2.14 -20.00 -23.91
CA ASP A 278 -0.81 -20.61 -24.03
C ASP A 278 -0.77 -21.69 -25.10
N TYR A 279 -1.84 -22.47 -25.23
CA TYR A 279 -1.97 -23.56 -26.21
C TYR A 279 -2.13 -23.07 -27.66
N LEU A 280 -2.95 -22.05 -27.89
CA LEU A 280 -3.18 -21.50 -29.24
C LEU A 280 -2.08 -20.51 -29.65
N GLY A 281 -1.33 -19.96 -28.70
CA GLY A 281 -0.28 -18.96 -28.94
C GLY A 281 -0.85 -17.63 -29.45
N LYS A 282 -1.97 -17.17 -28.88
CA LYS A 282 -2.75 -16.00 -29.33
C LYS A 282 -3.45 -15.26 -28.19
N PHE A 283 -3.71 -13.98 -28.39
CA PHE A 283 -4.56 -13.17 -27.52
C PHE A 283 -6.06 -13.43 -27.78
N TRP A 284 -6.81 -13.52 -26.68
CA TRP A 284 -8.27 -13.45 -26.65
C TRP A 284 -8.75 -12.09 -27.18
N ASN A 285 -9.83 -12.09 -27.96
CA ASN A 285 -10.41 -10.86 -28.51
C ASN A 285 -11.91 -11.00 -28.83
N GLY A 286 -12.58 -9.85 -28.97
CA GLY A 286 -13.96 -9.72 -29.43
C GLY A 286 -14.13 -9.11 -30.83
N PHE A 287 -13.15 -9.22 -31.74
CA PHE A 287 -13.22 -8.65 -33.10
C PHE A 287 -14.26 -9.33 -34.00
N SER A 288 -14.74 -10.53 -33.65
CA SER A 288 -15.81 -11.21 -34.39
C SER A 288 -17.04 -10.31 -34.53
N SER A 289 -17.69 -10.33 -35.70
CA SER A 289 -19.00 -9.69 -35.92
C SER A 289 -20.12 -10.38 -35.14
N SER A 290 -19.88 -11.60 -34.65
CA SER A 290 -20.71 -12.30 -33.67
C SER A 290 -20.32 -11.93 -32.23
N ASN A 291 -21.02 -12.50 -31.24
CA ASN A 291 -20.70 -12.27 -29.82
C ASN A 291 -19.57 -13.17 -29.27
N TRP A 292 -18.99 -14.07 -30.07
CA TRP A 292 -17.92 -14.97 -29.63
C TRP A 292 -16.63 -14.22 -29.23
N ILE A 293 -15.94 -14.76 -28.23
CA ILE A 293 -14.56 -14.42 -27.89
C ILE A 293 -13.66 -15.51 -28.45
N LEU A 294 -12.72 -15.13 -29.31
CA LEU A 294 -11.78 -16.03 -30.00
C LEU A 294 -10.35 -15.75 -29.56
N ALA A 295 -9.46 -16.73 -29.71
CA ALA A 295 -8.03 -16.60 -29.47
C ALA A 295 -7.25 -16.81 -30.78
N ASP A 296 -7.29 -15.80 -31.66
CA ASP A 296 -6.67 -15.81 -32.99
C ASP A 296 -5.71 -14.61 -33.25
N THR A 297 -5.64 -13.65 -32.34
CA THR A 297 -4.95 -12.36 -32.52
C THR A 297 -3.49 -12.42 -32.05
N SER A 298 -2.58 -11.76 -32.78
CA SER A 298 -1.15 -11.64 -32.46
C SER A 298 -0.80 -10.35 -31.71
N SER A 299 0.49 -10.15 -31.40
CA SER A 299 1.04 -8.83 -31.05
C SER A 299 0.71 -7.78 -32.12
N GLY A 300 0.58 -6.52 -31.68
CA GLY A 300 0.25 -5.36 -32.51
C GLY A 300 -1.08 -4.67 -32.16
N TYR A 301 -2.08 -5.43 -31.71
CA TYR A 301 -3.44 -4.90 -31.40
C TYR A 301 -3.59 -4.36 -29.97
N GLU A 302 -2.50 -3.98 -29.31
CA GLU A 302 -2.43 -3.80 -27.85
C GLU A 302 -3.33 -2.66 -27.31
N TYR A 303 -3.58 -1.66 -28.16
CA TYR A 303 -4.43 -0.50 -27.86
C TYR A 303 -5.92 -0.72 -28.16
N ALA A 304 -6.27 -1.76 -28.94
CA ALA A 304 -7.65 -2.07 -29.31
C ALA A 304 -8.50 -2.39 -28.07
N LYS A 305 -9.80 -2.08 -28.13
CA LYS A 305 -10.71 -2.32 -26.99
C LYS A 305 -11.15 -3.79 -26.95
N GLU A 306 -11.12 -4.46 -28.09
CA GLU A 306 -11.65 -5.79 -28.32
C GLU A 306 -10.75 -6.87 -27.71
N VAL A 307 -9.45 -6.61 -27.55
CA VAL A 307 -8.49 -7.49 -26.84
C VAL A 307 -8.43 -7.25 -25.33
N LYS A 308 -9.12 -6.20 -24.84
CA LYS A 308 -9.07 -5.76 -23.44
C LYS A 308 -10.30 -6.26 -22.68
N PHE A 309 -10.07 -6.71 -21.45
CA PHE A 309 -11.11 -7.20 -20.55
C PHE A 309 -10.99 -6.52 -19.18
N ARG A 310 -12.12 -6.30 -18.51
CA ARG A 310 -12.21 -5.97 -17.08
C ARG A 310 -12.58 -7.21 -16.28
N VAL A 311 -11.95 -7.36 -15.11
CA VAL A 311 -12.27 -8.41 -14.15
C VAL A 311 -13.13 -7.81 -13.05
N VAL A 312 -14.27 -8.41 -12.75
CA VAL A 312 -15.11 -8.07 -11.60
C VAL A 312 -15.03 -9.21 -10.59
N LYS A 313 -14.67 -8.93 -9.34
CA LYS A 313 -14.66 -9.92 -8.25
C LYS A 313 -16.03 -9.93 -7.56
N LEU A 314 -16.59 -11.12 -7.31
CA LEU A 314 -17.97 -11.27 -6.79
C LEU A 314 -18.05 -11.77 -5.34
N GLY A 315 -16.91 -12.20 -4.77
CA GLY A 315 -16.85 -13.02 -3.55
C GLY A 315 -16.51 -14.48 -3.86
N ASP A 316 -16.18 -15.28 -2.85
CA ASP A 316 -16.07 -16.76 -2.90
C ASP A 316 -15.33 -17.35 -4.13
N ASN A 317 -14.19 -16.76 -4.52
CA ASN A 317 -13.42 -17.08 -5.73
C ASN A 317 -14.19 -17.02 -7.06
N LYS A 318 -15.37 -16.39 -7.06
CA LYS A 318 -16.16 -16.08 -8.25
C LYS A 318 -15.79 -14.72 -8.84
N PHE A 319 -15.77 -14.68 -10.15
CA PHE A 319 -15.43 -13.52 -10.97
C PHE A 319 -16.37 -13.41 -12.17
N ALA A 320 -16.38 -12.27 -12.82
CA ALA A 320 -16.89 -12.10 -14.18
C ALA A 320 -15.87 -11.36 -15.04
N LEU A 321 -15.88 -11.61 -16.35
CA LEU A 321 -15.07 -10.89 -17.33
C LEU A 321 -15.97 -10.01 -18.20
N LYS A 322 -15.61 -8.73 -18.38
CA LYS A 322 -16.29 -7.81 -19.30
C LYS A 322 -15.36 -7.44 -20.45
N ASN A 323 -15.74 -7.72 -21.69
CA ASN A 323 -14.96 -7.28 -22.86
C ASN A 323 -15.19 -5.78 -23.10
N ILE A 324 -14.12 -5.01 -23.28
CA ILE A 324 -14.22 -3.54 -23.40
C ILE A 324 -14.72 -3.10 -24.78
N GLY A 325 -14.34 -3.80 -25.85
CA GLY A 325 -14.79 -3.50 -27.22
C GLY A 325 -16.29 -3.73 -27.41
N LYS A 326 -16.80 -4.90 -26.97
CA LYS A 326 -18.23 -5.21 -27.03
C LYS A 326 -19.07 -4.57 -25.91
N ASN A 327 -18.44 -4.03 -24.86
CA ASN A 327 -19.11 -3.52 -23.64
C ASN A 327 -20.04 -4.56 -22.95
N MET A 328 -19.78 -5.86 -23.13
CA MET A 328 -20.61 -6.97 -22.64
C MET A 328 -19.83 -7.92 -21.71
N PHE A 329 -20.53 -8.52 -20.76
CA PHE A 329 -19.98 -9.60 -19.93
C PHE A 329 -19.89 -10.91 -20.71
N CYS A 330 -18.81 -11.64 -20.45
CA CYS A 330 -18.48 -12.93 -21.04
C CYS A 330 -19.17 -14.05 -20.27
N LYS A 331 -19.81 -14.95 -21.00
CA LYS A 331 -20.54 -16.11 -20.49
C LYS A 331 -20.25 -17.36 -21.31
N ARG A 332 -20.59 -18.53 -20.76
CA ARG A 332 -20.77 -19.75 -21.56
C ARG A 332 -22.01 -19.60 -22.44
N MET A 333 -21.91 -19.99 -23.71
CA MET A 333 -23.00 -19.93 -24.68
C MET A 333 -22.91 -21.08 -25.68
N SER A 334 -24.07 -21.60 -26.08
CA SER A 334 -24.20 -22.63 -27.11
C SER A 334 -25.13 -22.16 -28.22
N ASN A 335 -24.67 -22.21 -29.47
CA ASN A 335 -25.57 -22.03 -30.63
C ASN A 335 -26.26 -23.36 -30.97
N THR A 336 -27.59 -23.37 -30.90
CA THR A 336 -28.43 -24.53 -31.22
C THR A 336 -28.11 -25.09 -32.61
N GLY A 337 -27.76 -26.37 -32.70
CA GLY A 337 -27.49 -27.06 -33.97
C GLY A 337 -26.07 -26.94 -34.51
N ASN A 338 -25.11 -26.34 -33.79
CA ASN A 338 -23.70 -26.30 -34.21
C ASN A 338 -22.73 -26.64 -33.07
N ASN A 339 -22.30 -27.91 -33.04
CA ASN A 339 -21.41 -28.50 -32.03
C ASN A 339 -20.06 -27.77 -31.89
N ASN A 340 -19.56 -27.11 -32.95
CA ASN A 340 -18.33 -26.32 -32.92
C ASN A 340 -18.47 -25.03 -32.09
N THR A 341 -19.69 -24.67 -31.71
CA THR A 341 -20.08 -23.46 -30.98
C THR A 341 -21.01 -23.75 -29.81
N GLU A 342 -20.91 -24.98 -29.29
CA GLU A 342 -21.46 -25.42 -28.00
C GLU A 342 -20.48 -25.06 -26.88
N ASP A 343 -20.97 -24.61 -25.72
CA ASP A 343 -20.21 -24.29 -24.50
C ASP A 343 -19.02 -23.32 -24.71
N CYS A 344 -19.10 -22.46 -25.72
CA CYS A 344 -18.05 -21.49 -26.05
C CYS A 344 -18.18 -20.17 -25.28
N LEU A 345 -17.07 -19.44 -25.12
CA LEU A 345 -17.03 -18.13 -24.48
C LEU A 345 -17.60 -17.03 -25.39
N SER A 346 -18.62 -16.32 -24.91
CA SER A 346 -19.32 -15.27 -25.65
C SER A 346 -19.54 -14.04 -24.78
N ALA A 347 -19.17 -12.85 -25.26
CA ALA A 347 -19.51 -11.58 -24.62
C ALA A 347 -20.88 -11.09 -25.12
N SER A 348 -21.95 -11.54 -24.45
CA SER A 348 -23.33 -11.47 -24.95
C SER A 348 -24.39 -11.05 -23.93
N VAL A 349 -24.02 -10.66 -22.70
CA VAL A 349 -24.97 -10.20 -21.66
C VAL A 349 -24.53 -8.89 -21.02
N GLU A 350 -25.50 -8.02 -20.73
CA GLU A 350 -25.26 -6.71 -20.10
C GLU A 350 -25.02 -6.82 -18.58
N SER A 351 -25.48 -7.92 -17.97
CA SER A 351 -25.41 -8.19 -16.54
C SER A 351 -24.79 -9.57 -16.24
N ILE A 352 -24.36 -9.77 -14.99
CA ILE A 352 -23.64 -10.96 -14.55
C ILE A 352 -24.64 -12.09 -14.22
N THR A 353 -25.09 -12.76 -15.28
CA THR A 353 -25.91 -13.98 -15.22
C THR A 353 -25.14 -15.16 -14.62
N SER A 354 -25.82 -16.25 -14.23
CA SER A 354 -25.19 -17.41 -13.59
C SER A 354 -24.11 -18.07 -14.45
N ASP A 355 -24.32 -18.10 -15.77
CA ASP A 355 -23.39 -18.62 -16.78
C ASP A 355 -22.33 -17.57 -17.22
N ALA A 356 -22.37 -16.36 -16.67
CA ALA A 356 -21.30 -15.34 -16.71
C ALA A 356 -20.42 -15.35 -15.45
N GLN A 357 -20.75 -16.18 -14.44
CA GLN A 357 -19.90 -16.38 -13.26
C GLN A 357 -18.82 -17.41 -13.59
N LEU A 358 -17.56 -17.04 -13.38
CA LEU A 358 -16.38 -17.87 -13.59
C LEU A 358 -15.65 -18.08 -12.26
N THR A 359 -15.13 -19.28 -12.03
CA THR A 359 -14.06 -19.46 -11.04
C THR A 359 -12.72 -19.25 -11.76
N ILE A 360 -11.79 -18.55 -11.11
CA ILE A 360 -10.42 -18.38 -11.59
C ILE A 360 -9.50 -19.14 -10.61
N GLU A 361 -8.75 -20.09 -11.15
CA GLU A 361 -7.80 -20.94 -10.41
C GLU A 361 -6.40 -20.68 -10.98
N GLU A 362 -5.34 -20.73 -10.15
CA GLU A 362 -3.96 -20.62 -10.66
C GLU A 362 -3.54 -21.89 -11.39
N ALA A 363 -2.74 -21.77 -12.44
CA ALA A 363 -2.14 -22.91 -13.15
C ALA A 363 -0.92 -23.48 -12.38
N VAL A 364 -1.05 -23.63 -11.05
CA VAL A 364 0.01 -23.96 -10.09
C VAL A 364 -0.46 -25.10 -9.18
N LEU A 365 0.29 -26.21 -9.18
CA LEU A 365 0.01 -27.41 -8.38
C LEU A 365 0.43 -27.25 -6.91
N SER A 366 1.57 -26.59 -6.67
CA SER A 366 2.07 -26.26 -5.34
C SER A 366 3.00 -25.05 -5.37
N ARG A 367 2.98 -24.27 -4.28
CA ARG A 367 3.78 -23.07 -4.11
C ARG A 367 4.60 -23.15 -2.82
N LYS A 368 5.92 -22.99 -2.90
CA LYS A 368 6.79 -22.75 -1.75
C LYS A 368 7.10 -21.24 -1.65
N ILE A 369 7.04 -20.69 -0.45
CA ILE A 369 7.49 -19.32 -0.15
C ILE A 369 8.60 -19.38 0.90
N TYR A 370 9.75 -18.77 0.60
CA TYR A 370 10.95 -18.86 1.44
C TYR A 370 11.87 -17.65 1.28
N GLY A 371 12.88 -17.55 2.12
CA GLY A 371 13.90 -16.49 2.03
C GLY A 371 13.29 -15.10 2.20
N ALA A 372 12.50 -14.91 3.27
CA ALA A 372 11.88 -13.63 3.59
C ALA A 372 12.92 -12.64 4.15
N GLU A 373 13.21 -11.60 3.38
CA GLU A 373 14.07 -10.48 3.76
C GLU A 373 13.19 -9.36 4.33
N TYR A 374 13.17 -9.22 5.66
CA TYR A 374 12.35 -8.21 6.35
C TYR A 374 13.06 -6.87 6.41
N HIS A 375 12.39 -5.81 5.94
CA HIS A 375 12.94 -4.46 5.91
C HIS A 375 12.62 -3.77 7.24
N LEU A 376 13.33 -4.15 8.30
CA LEU A 376 13.03 -3.77 9.69
C LEU A 376 13.09 -2.25 9.94
N GLU A 377 13.93 -1.52 9.21
CA GLU A 377 13.96 -0.05 9.23
C GLU A 377 12.62 0.57 8.79
N ASP A 378 11.89 -0.11 7.90
CA ASP A 378 10.58 0.30 7.36
C ASP A 378 9.40 -0.25 8.18
N ALA A 379 9.65 -0.87 9.33
CA ALA A 379 8.61 -1.34 10.22
C ALA A 379 7.79 -0.17 10.84
N LYS A 380 6.47 -0.33 10.87
CA LYS A 380 5.52 0.58 11.51
C LYS A 380 4.97 -0.06 12.79
N MET A 381 5.34 0.47 13.95
CA MET A 381 4.75 0.08 15.24
C MET A 381 3.63 1.05 15.67
N TYR A 382 2.54 0.51 16.19
CA TYR A 382 1.34 1.24 16.59
C TYR A 382 0.47 0.43 17.57
N ASN A 383 -0.63 1.03 18.06
CA ASN A 383 -1.56 0.43 19.02
C ASN A 383 -0.91 -0.04 20.33
N HIS A 384 0.10 0.69 20.82
CA HIS A 384 0.76 0.41 22.10
C HIS A 384 -0.24 0.48 23.27
N LYS A 385 -0.37 -0.61 24.02
CA LYS A 385 -1.30 -0.77 25.13
C LYS A 385 -0.61 -1.44 26.30
N ALA A 386 -0.55 -0.76 27.45
CA ALA A 386 -0.15 -1.39 28.70
C ALA A 386 -1.19 -2.42 29.15
N LEU A 387 -0.72 -3.59 29.57
CA LEU A 387 -1.53 -4.71 30.06
C LEU A 387 -1.04 -5.16 31.44
N ILE A 388 -1.98 -5.54 32.30
CA ILE A 388 -1.70 -6.41 33.46
C ILE A 388 -1.91 -7.84 32.97
N MET A 389 -0.82 -8.58 32.78
CA MET A 389 -0.83 -9.95 32.23
C MET A 389 -1.31 -10.97 33.28
N ALA A 390 -0.97 -10.74 34.55
CA ALA A 390 -1.49 -11.47 35.71
C ALA A 390 -1.27 -10.65 36.98
N SER A 391 -1.98 -10.99 38.06
CA SER A 391 -1.67 -10.49 39.40
C SER A 391 -1.92 -11.55 40.48
N SER A 392 -1.04 -11.59 41.48
CA SER A 392 -1.13 -12.44 42.66
C SER A 392 -1.05 -11.57 43.93
N HIS A 393 -1.59 -12.04 45.05
CA HIS A 393 -1.66 -11.30 46.31
C HIS A 393 -1.20 -12.17 47.48
N ALA A 394 -0.41 -11.59 48.39
CA ALA A 394 -0.08 -12.17 49.69
C ALA A 394 -0.53 -11.23 50.82
N VAL A 395 -0.87 -11.80 51.98
CA VAL A 395 -1.49 -11.07 53.09
C VAL A 395 -0.84 -11.47 54.41
N ASN A 396 -0.32 -10.50 55.16
CA ASN A 396 0.28 -10.72 56.48
C ASN A 396 -0.58 -10.07 57.56
N ARG A 397 -1.26 -10.90 58.36
CA ARG A 397 -2.07 -10.47 59.52
C ARG A 397 -1.32 -10.55 60.86
N SER A 398 0.00 -10.75 60.84
CA SER A 398 0.83 -10.85 62.05
C SER A 398 1.52 -9.53 62.37
N SER A 399 2.09 -9.45 63.57
CA SER A 399 2.84 -8.30 64.08
C SER A 399 4.33 -8.28 63.69
N LYS A 400 4.75 -9.15 62.77
CA LYS A 400 6.12 -9.24 62.24
C LYS A 400 6.09 -9.44 60.73
N ASP A 401 7.19 -9.12 60.07
CA ASP A 401 7.41 -9.42 58.65
C ASP A 401 7.27 -10.93 58.38
N ASN A 402 6.74 -11.28 57.22
CA ASN A 402 6.61 -12.67 56.78
C ASN A 402 6.99 -12.78 55.29
N THR A 403 7.83 -13.75 54.94
CA THR A 403 8.17 -14.02 53.53
C THR A 403 7.14 -14.97 52.93
N ALA A 404 6.40 -14.49 51.93
CA ALA A 404 5.46 -15.28 51.15
C ALA A 404 6.10 -15.68 49.82
N LYS A 405 6.14 -16.98 49.53
CA LYS A 405 6.47 -17.46 48.18
C LYS A 405 5.25 -17.34 47.28
N MET A 406 5.35 -16.55 46.23
CA MET A 406 4.29 -16.22 45.29
C MET A 406 4.66 -16.72 43.90
N THR A 407 4.03 -17.80 43.45
CA THR A 407 4.05 -18.19 42.04
C THR A 407 3.09 -17.30 41.26
N ILE A 408 3.54 -16.74 40.14
CA ILE A 408 2.69 -16.03 39.18
C ILE A 408 2.79 -16.69 37.81
N LYS A 409 1.63 -16.97 37.21
CA LYS A 409 1.48 -17.58 35.89
C LYS A 409 0.78 -16.62 34.95
N TYR A 410 1.26 -16.51 33.72
CA TYR A 410 0.63 -15.69 32.68
C TYR A 410 0.85 -16.29 31.28
N GLY A 411 -0.16 -16.19 30.44
CA GLY A 411 -0.05 -16.53 29.02
C GLY A 411 0.39 -15.32 28.19
N SER A 412 1.39 -15.49 27.34
CA SER A 412 1.65 -14.57 26.22
C SER A 412 1.00 -15.14 24.95
N THR A 413 0.39 -14.29 24.12
CA THR A 413 -0.19 -14.70 22.84
C THR A 413 0.33 -13.81 21.72
N ARG A 414 0.84 -14.44 20.67
CA ARG A 414 1.36 -13.83 19.46
C ARG A 414 0.40 -14.10 18.30
N GLN A 415 0.16 -13.10 17.49
CA GLN A 415 -0.47 -13.25 16.17
C GLN A 415 0.52 -12.85 15.08
N SER A 416 0.52 -13.59 13.97
CA SER A 416 1.38 -13.38 12.81
C SER A 416 0.58 -13.64 11.53
N SER A 417 0.62 -12.73 10.56
CA SER A 417 0.12 -12.98 9.21
C SER A 417 1.06 -12.42 8.13
N TRP A 418 1.11 -13.10 7.00
CA TRP A 418 1.93 -12.74 5.84
C TRP A 418 1.03 -12.57 4.63
N ASN A 419 1.07 -11.38 4.04
CA ASN A 419 0.19 -11.02 2.94
C ASN A 419 0.95 -10.30 1.83
N ALA A 420 0.28 -10.07 0.71
CA ALA A 420 0.79 -9.32 -0.44
C ALA A 420 0.00 -8.02 -0.60
N THR A 421 0.70 -6.93 -0.88
CA THR A 421 0.13 -5.59 -1.11
C THR A 421 -0.37 -5.40 -2.55
N VAL A 422 0.14 -6.20 -3.50
CA VAL A 422 -0.10 -6.04 -4.94
C VAL A 422 -0.72 -7.30 -5.55
N SER A 423 -0.12 -8.47 -5.34
CA SER A 423 -0.54 -9.74 -5.98
C SER A 423 -1.67 -10.47 -5.25
N LEU A 424 -2.67 -10.96 -6.00
CA LEU A 424 -3.66 -11.92 -5.49
C LEU A 424 -3.08 -13.34 -5.58
N LYS A 425 -3.43 -14.22 -4.62
CA LYS A 425 -3.09 -15.64 -4.64
C LYS A 425 -4.39 -16.46 -4.47
N LEU A 426 -4.65 -17.41 -5.36
CA LEU A 426 -5.96 -18.06 -5.52
C LEU A 426 -5.87 -19.58 -5.38
N GLY A 427 -6.31 -20.10 -4.22
CA GLY A 427 -6.56 -21.53 -4.00
C GLY A 427 -5.34 -22.46 -3.92
N VAL A 428 -4.15 -22.00 -4.34
CA VAL A 428 -2.91 -22.81 -4.33
C VAL A 428 -2.57 -23.28 -2.93
N LYS A 429 -2.16 -24.55 -2.81
CA LYS A 429 -1.57 -25.09 -1.58
C LYS A 429 -0.17 -24.49 -1.38
N ILE A 430 -0.02 -23.66 -0.35
CA ILE A 430 1.23 -22.96 -0.02
C ILE A 430 1.94 -23.64 1.15
N THR A 431 3.23 -23.89 0.99
CA THR A 431 4.17 -24.12 2.09
C THR A 431 5.06 -22.90 2.30
N VAL A 432 5.36 -22.59 3.56
CA VAL A 432 6.28 -21.50 3.94
C VAL A 432 7.50 -22.03 4.68
N GLU A 433 8.59 -21.28 4.59
CA GLU A 433 9.84 -21.43 5.34
C GLU A 433 10.45 -20.04 5.53
N ILE A 434 9.99 -19.34 6.57
CA ILE A 434 10.22 -17.90 6.75
C ILE A 434 10.42 -17.51 8.23
N GLY A 435 11.38 -16.61 8.46
CA GLY A 435 11.56 -15.98 9.77
C GLY A 435 10.34 -15.17 10.20
N VAL A 436 10.27 -14.82 11.48
CA VAL A 436 9.15 -14.09 12.09
C VAL A 436 9.67 -12.83 12.80
N PRO A 437 9.22 -11.62 12.40
CA PRO A 437 9.46 -10.41 13.17
C PRO A 437 8.63 -10.37 14.47
N LEU A 438 9.29 -10.03 15.57
CA LEU A 438 8.69 -9.79 16.90
C LEU A 438 9.05 -8.40 17.40
N ILE A 439 8.17 -7.80 18.20
CA ILE A 439 8.47 -6.57 18.93
C ILE A 439 9.22 -6.92 20.23
N SER A 440 10.36 -6.30 20.48
CA SER A 440 11.19 -6.44 21.68
C SER A 440 11.90 -5.13 22.00
N SER A 441 11.86 -4.67 23.26
CA SER A 441 12.53 -3.43 23.72
C SER A 441 12.32 -2.21 22.81
N GLY A 442 11.07 -2.02 22.36
CA GLY A 442 10.68 -0.92 21.48
C GLY A 442 11.23 -0.99 20.05
N LYS A 443 11.73 -2.15 19.61
CA LYS A 443 12.22 -2.41 18.25
C LYS A 443 11.52 -3.63 17.65
N VAL A 444 11.70 -3.86 16.35
CA VAL A 444 11.27 -5.09 15.67
C VAL A 444 12.48 -5.89 15.21
N GLU A 445 12.53 -7.18 15.56
CA GLU A 445 13.64 -8.09 15.25
C GLU A 445 13.13 -9.45 14.78
N THR A 446 13.84 -10.10 13.86
CA THR A 446 13.56 -11.48 13.42
C THR A 446 14.30 -12.47 14.31
N GLN A 447 13.57 -13.19 15.18
CA GLN A 447 14.17 -14.06 16.21
C GLN A 447 13.65 -15.52 16.18
N LEU A 448 12.56 -15.80 15.47
CA LEU A 448 11.93 -17.12 15.38
C LEU A 448 11.71 -17.50 13.91
N GLU A 449 11.61 -18.80 13.62
CA GLU A 449 11.28 -19.33 12.30
C GLU A 449 9.86 -19.91 12.27
N PHE A 450 9.22 -19.88 11.10
CA PHE A 450 7.94 -20.54 10.85
C PHE A 450 8.00 -21.34 9.54
N SER A 451 7.72 -22.63 9.63
CA SER A 451 7.62 -23.52 8.47
C SER A 451 6.41 -24.44 8.55
N GLY A 452 5.84 -24.78 7.39
CA GLY A 452 4.67 -25.64 7.30
C GLY A 452 3.69 -25.23 6.20
N SER A 453 2.48 -25.78 6.24
CA SER A 453 1.39 -25.39 5.34
C SER A 453 0.76 -24.07 5.83
N TYR A 454 0.53 -23.13 4.93
CA TYR A 454 -0.02 -21.81 5.24
C TYR A 454 -1.11 -21.42 4.23
N GLN A 455 -2.07 -20.58 4.64
CA GLN A 455 -3.04 -19.94 3.75
C GLN A 455 -2.68 -18.46 3.67
N TRP A 456 -2.39 -17.95 2.47
CA TRP A 456 -1.88 -16.58 2.32
C TRP A 456 -2.84 -15.54 2.90
N GLY A 457 -2.31 -14.62 3.71
CA GLY A 457 -3.10 -13.62 4.44
C GLY A 457 -3.81 -14.12 5.69
N SER A 458 -3.77 -15.42 6.04
CA SER A 458 -4.39 -15.92 7.28
C SER A 458 -3.55 -15.60 8.51
N THR A 459 -4.21 -15.48 9.67
CA THR A 459 -3.53 -15.23 10.95
C THR A 459 -3.17 -16.55 11.64
N VAL A 460 -1.88 -16.79 11.82
CA VAL A 460 -1.35 -17.81 12.71
C VAL A 460 -1.32 -17.23 14.13
N THR A 461 -1.88 -17.97 15.10
CA THR A 461 -1.81 -17.62 16.52
C THR A 461 -0.92 -18.63 17.24
N SER A 462 -0.01 -18.14 18.08
CA SER A 462 0.81 -18.94 19.00
C SER A 462 0.61 -18.43 20.42
N SER A 463 0.67 -19.32 21.41
CA SER A 463 0.55 -18.96 22.83
C SER A 463 1.58 -19.72 23.66
N GLU A 464 2.18 -19.01 24.62
CA GLU A 464 3.20 -19.52 25.53
C GLU A 464 2.74 -19.27 26.98
N GLU A 465 2.94 -20.23 27.88
CA GLU A 465 2.69 -20.06 29.32
C GLU A 465 4.02 -19.81 30.04
N HIS A 466 4.10 -18.72 30.79
CA HIS A 466 5.22 -18.40 31.66
C HIS A 466 4.80 -18.58 33.12
N SER A 467 5.73 -19.08 33.95
CA SER A 467 5.54 -19.27 35.39
C SER A 467 6.80 -18.82 36.11
N VAL A 468 6.66 -17.89 37.07
CA VAL A 468 7.78 -17.33 37.84
C VAL A 468 7.44 -17.36 39.33
N ASP A 469 8.42 -17.77 40.14
CA ASP A 469 8.33 -17.77 41.60
C ASP A 469 9.03 -16.54 42.17
N TYR A 470 8.38 -15.86 43.11
CA TYR A 470 8.91 -14.71 43.85
C TYR A 470 8.83 -14.95 45.36
N ASP A 471 9.94 -14.81 46.07
CA ASP A 471 9.95 -14.73 47.53
C ASP A 471 9.82 -13.26 47.96
N ILE A 472 8.66 -12.88 48.49
CA ILE A 472 8.29 -11.49 48.80
C ILE A 472 8.09 -11.32 50.31
N THR A 473 8.80 -10.39 50.92
CA THR A 473 8.55 -9.97 52.30
C THR A 473 7.28 -9.11 52.34
N VAL A 474 6.28 -9.57 53.09
CA VAL A 474 5.02 -8.85 53.34
C VAL A 474 5.10 -8.21 54.73
N PRO A 475 5.05 -6.87 54.86
CA PRO A 475 5.17 -6.20 56.17
C PRO A 475 4.01 -6.49 57.13
N PRO A 476 4.15 -6.17 58.43
CA PRO A 476 3.13 -6.45 59.44
C PRO A 476 1.82 -5.71 59.14
N ASN A 477 0.69 -6.42 59.22
CA ASN A 477 -0.65 -5.88 58.96
C ASN A 477 -0.80 -5.19 57.58
N LYS A 478 -0.14 -5.73 56.54
CA LYS A 478 -0.30 -5.31 55.14
C LYS A 478 -0.64 -6.48 54.22
N ALA A 479 -1.14 -6.16 53.04
CA ALA A 479 -1.10 -7.03 51.88
C ALA A 479 0.00 -6.55 50.91
N VAL A 480 0.48 -7.45 50.05
CA VAL A 480 1.31 -7.11 48.90
C VAL A 480 0.67 -7.70 47.64
N LYS A 481 0.57 -6.88 46.61
CA LYS A 481 0.17 -7.27 45.26
C LYS A 481 1.39 -7.35 44.35
N LEU A 482 1.60 -8.51 43.74
CA LEU A 482 2.53 -8.71 42.63
C LEU A 482 1.73 -8.67 41.33
N SER A 483 2.11 -7.83 40.37
CA SER A 483 1.49 -7.73 39.05
C SER A 483 2.55 -7.89 37.95
N VAL A 484 2.28 -8.72 36.94
CA VAL A 484 3.08 -8.74 35.71
C VAL A 484 2.49 -7.71 34.77
N LEU A 485 3.30 -6.73 34.39
CA LEU A 485 2.96 -5.70 33.41
C LEU A 485 3.66 -6.00 32.08
N ALA A 486 3.04 -5.67 30.96
CA ALA A 486 3.67 -5.74 29.64
C ALA A 486 3.07 -4.67 28.71
N THR A 487 3.76 -4.33 27.62
CA THR A 487 3.16 -3.55 26.53
C THR A 487 2.80 -4.50 25.39
N GLN A 488 1.56 -4.45 24.92
CA GLN A 488 1.15 -5.08 23.66
C GLN A 488 1.14 -4.01 22.56
N ALA A 489 1.62 -4.35 21.37
CA ALA A 489 1.56 -3.47 20.20
C ALA A 489 1.36 -4.28 18.91
N THR A 490 1.03 -3.58 17.83
CA THR A 490 0.99 -4.12 16.46
C THR A 490 2.22 -3.63 15.71
N CYS A 491 2.84 -4.48 14.90
CA CYS A 491 3.83 -4.09 13.90
C CYS A 491 3.36 -4.50 12.50
N ASP A 492 3.44 -3.58 11.54
CA ASP A 492 3.43 -3.91 10.11
C ASP A 492 4.88 -3.84 9.62
N VAL A 493 5.36 -4.85 8.89
CA VAL A 493 6.77 -4.95 8.45
C VAL A 493 6.83 -5.34 6.96
N PRO A 494 7.32 -4.48 6.06
CA PRO A 494 7.50 -4.83 4.66
C PRO A 494 8.58 -5.89 4.48
N PHE A 495 8.42 -6.78 3.50
CA PHE A 495 9.42 -7.81 3.20
C PHE A 495 9.46 -8.19 1.72
N SER A 496 10.64 -8.60 1.24
CA SER A 496 10.76 -9.32 -0.02
C SER A 496 10.92 -10.82 0.23
N TYR A 497 10.53 -11.66 -0.73
CA TYR A 497 10.53 -13.12 -0.58
C TYR A 497 10.67 -13.83 -1.93
N TYR A 498 11.12 -15.08 -1.90
CA TYR A 498 11.09 -15.97 -3.05
C TYR A 498 9.79 -16.76 -3.06
N GLN A 499 9.17 -16.85 -4.25
CA GLN A 499 8.05 -17.72 -4.54
C GLN A 499 8.49 -18.73 -5.61
N GLU A 500 8.42 -20.02 -5.27
CA GLU A 500 8.68 -21.14 -6.16
C GLU A 500 7.36 -21.87 -6.45
N ASP A 501 6.95 -21.83 -7.71
CA ASP A 501 5.69 -22.38 -8.20
C ASP A 501 5.97 -23.59 -9.10
N VAL A 502 5.37 -24.74 -8.78
CA VAL A 502 5.31 -25.89 -9.69
C VAL A 502 4.06 -25.76 -10.54
N LEU A 503 4.21 -25.52 -11.83
CA LEU A 503 3.10 -25.31 -12.76
C LEU A 503 2.39 -26.63 -13.12
N THR A 504 1.21 -26.54 -13.74
CA THR A 504 0.43 -27.71 -14.21
C THR A 504 1.14 -28.54 -15.29
N ASP A 505 2.10 -27.96 -16.01
CA ASP A 505 2.99 -28.66 -16.94
C ASP A 505 4.24 -29.29 -16.27
N GLY A 506 4.31 -29.24 -14.93
CA GLY A 506 5.42 -29.78 -14.14
C GLY A 506 6.68 -28.91 -14.13
N THR A 507 6.71 -27.76 -14.81
CA THR A 507 7.86 -26.86 -14.75
C THR A 507 7.87 -26.02 -13.47
N THR A 508 9.05 -25.86 -12.87
CA THR A 508 9.26 -24.99 -11.70
C THR A 508 9.59 -23.56 -12.14
N ARG A 509 8.96 -22.57 -11.51
CA ARG A 509 9.24 -21.13 -11.71
C ARG A 509 9.55 -20.47 -10.38
N VAL A 510 10.71 -19.84 -10.27
CA VAL A 510 11.11 -19.04 -9.11
C VAL A 510 11.03 -17.56 -9.46
N SER A 511 10.38 -16.77 -8.59
CA SER A 511 10.27 -15.31 -8.68
C SER A 511 10.63 -14.68 -7.33
N LYS A 512 11.47 -13.64 -7.32
CA LYS A 512 11.58 -12.75 -6.14
C LYS A 512 10.48 -11.69 -6.21
N LEU A 513 9.70 -11.56 -5.14
CA LEU A 513 8.60 -10.62 -5.02
C LEU A 513 8.90 -9.64 -3.87
N ASN A 514 8.67 -8.36 -4.12
CA ASN A 514 8.94 -7.28 -3.17
C ASN A 514 7.64 -6.70 -2.57
N ASP A 515 6.50 -7.37 -2.75
CA ASP A 515 5.16 -6.88 -2.38
C ASP A 515 4.68 -7.36 -1.00
N GLY A 516 5.55 -8.02 -0.22
CA GLY A 516 5.19 -8.64 1.04
C GLY A 516 4.96 -7.64 2.17
N ILE A 517 3.89 -7.86 2.93
CA ILE A 517 3.62 -7.16 4.19
C ILE A 517 3.32 -8.19 5.28
N TYR A 518 4.15 -8.20 6.32
CA TYR A 518 3.92 -8.96 7.55
C TYR A 518 3.15 -8.10 8.54
N ARG A 519 2.26 -8.73 9.30
CA ARG A 519 1.58 -8.11 10.44
C ARG A 519 1.75 -8.97 11.68
N GLY A 520 2.35 -8.41 12.72
CA GLY A 520 2.57 -9.04 14.01
C GLY A 520 1.80 -8.33 15.12
N ILE A 521 1.33 -9.10 16.11
CA ILE A 521 0.88 -8.59 17.41
C ILE A 521 1.53 -9.46 18.48
N ASN A 522 2.26 -8.86 19.41
CA ASN A 522 2.78 -9.54 20.59
C ASN A 522 2.85 -8.59 21.81
N SER A 523 2.95 -9.19 22.99
CA SER A 523 3.35 -8.49 24.22
C SER A 523 4.89 -8.48 24.33
N TYR A 524 5.45 -7.39 24.85
CA TYR A 524 6.88 -7.16 25.05
C TYR A 524 7.10 -6.27 26.30
N ASP A 525 8.37 -6.08 26.69
CA ASP A 525 8.80 -5.30 27.86
C ASP A 525 8.07 -5.69 29.15
N PHE A 526 8.12 -7.00 29.44
CA PHE A 526 7.56 -7.59 30.65
C PHE A 526 8.29 -7.08 31.90
N THR A 527 7.54 -6.53 32.83
CA THR A 527 8.02 -5.97 34.11
C THR A 527 7.17 -6.45 35.28
N TYR A 528 7.74 -6.41 36.48
CA TYR A 528 7.13 -6.96 37.69
C TYR A 528 6.93 -5.83 38.70
N ASP A 529 5.67 -5.50 38.96
CA ASP A 529 5.23 -4.42 39.83
C ASP A 529 4.81 -4.98 41.18
N VAL A 530 5.42 -4.50 42.26
CA VAL A 530 5.15 -4.94 43.63
C VAL A 530 4.63 -3.74 44.43
N LYS A 531 3.39 -3.83 44.89
CA LYS A 531 2.72 -2.76 45.65
C LYS A 531 2.26 -3.26 47.02
N GLU A 532 2.60 -2.51 48.06
CA GLU A 532 2.04 -2.69 49.39
C GLU A 532 0.64 -2.05 49.47
N GLU A 533 -0.32 -2.80 50.01
CA GLU A 533 -1.72 -2.39 50.18
C GLU A 533 -2.10 -2.46 51.68
N PRO A 534 -2.80 -1.46 52.26
CA PRO A 534 -3.30 -1.55 53.63
C PRO A 534 -4.42 -2.60 53.72
N LEU A 535 -4.57 -3.25 54.88
CA LEU A 535 -5.66 -4.21 55.10
C LEU A 535 -7.02 -3.49 55.18
N THR A 536 -7.73 -3.42 54.06
CA THR A 536 -9.10 -2.89 53.97
C THR A 536 -10.14 -3.91 54.44
N ALA A 537 -11.37 -3.47 54.69
CA ALA A 537 -12.46 -4.33 55.13
C ALA A 537 -12.76 -5.47 54.14
N ASP A 538 -12.68 -5.22 52.82
CA ASP A 538 -12.89 -6.26 51.80
C ASP A 538 -11.84 -7.38 51.86
N SER A 539 -10.62 -7.08 52.33
CA SER A 539 -9.58 -8.09 52.58
C SER A 539 -9.91 -9.02 53.75
N LEU A 540 -10.92 -8.71 54.59
CA LEU A 540 -11.47 -9.60 55.61
C LEU A 540 -12.60 -10.50 55.06
N ILE A 541 -13.30 -10.07 54.01
CA ILE A 541 -14.46 -10.78 53.46
C ILE A 541 -14.01 -12.02 52.69
N ARG A 542 -13.12 -11.87 51.70
CA ARG A 542 -12.63 -13.00 50.86
C ARG A 542 -11.98 -14.15 51.65
N TYR A 543 -11.56 -13.89 52.89
CA TYR A 543 -10.99 -14.91 53.78
C TYR A 543 -12.05 -15.76 54.50
N LYS A 544 -13.28 -15.26 54.65
CA LYS A 544 -14.41 -16.06 55.15
C LYS A 544 -14.90 -17.04 54.09
N ASP A 545 -15.02 -16.57 52.85
CA ASP A 545 -15.51 -17.38 51.73
C ASP A 545 -14.57 -18.57 51.45
N PHE A 546 -13.26 -18.39 51.62
CA PHE A 546 -12.22 -19.44 51.49
C PHE A 546 -12.10 -20.38 52.72
N LEU A 547 -12.85 -20.12 53.80
CA LEU A 547 -12.97 -21.01 54.96
C LEU A 547 -14.37 -21.67 55.06
N SER A 548 -15.21 -21.50 54.03
CA SER A 548 -16.54 -22.09 53.91
C SER A 548 -16.65 -23.21 52.86
N THR A 549 -15.52 -23.69 52.36
CA THR A 549 -15.35 -24.81 51.43
C THR A 549 -14.25 -25.75 51.90
#